data_AF-A0A7Z9DIV0-F1
#
_entry.id   AF-A0A7Z9DIV0-F1
#
_cell.length_a   1.000
_cell.length_b   1.000
_cell.length_c   1.000
_cell.angle_alpha   90.00
_cell.angle_beta   90.00
_cell.angle_gamma   90.00
#
_symmetry.space_group_name_H-M   'P 1'
#
loop_
_entity.id
_entity.type
_entity.pdbx_description
1 polymer ?
#
loop_
_entity_poly.entity_id
_entity_poly.type
_entity_poly.pdbx_seq_one_letter_code
_entity_poly.pdbx_strand_id
1 'polypeptide(L)'
;MIENYIEKEIMRQVKLTEYLYECKKLVISDVAKRLDVSFNTIKRDFDRLVFQLEDYIVSYEITKTHMTVWFDTIYTRYDLIKQIYSYSKF
;
A
#
# COMPACT_ATOMS: atom_id res chain seq x y z
N MET A 1 -6.07 15.18 13.04
CA MET A 1 -5.01 16.04 13.60
C MET A 1 -3.62 15.41 13.59
N ILE A 2 -3.45 14.10 13.39
CA ILE A 2 -2.13 13.48 13.11
C ILE A 2 -1.77 13.53 11.61
N GLU A 3 -2.76 13.46 10.71
CA GLU A 3 -2.57 13.45 9.25
C GLU A 3 -1.84 14.67 8.68
N ASN A 4 -1.88 15.82 9.36
CA ASN A 4 -1.20 17.05 8.91
C ASN A 4 0.33 17.00 9.09
N TYR A 5 0.83 16.08 9.93
CA TYR A 5 2.26 15.94 10.22
C TYR A 5 2.88 14.72 9.54
N ILE A 6 2.07 13.78 9.07
CA ILE A 6 2.53 12.58 8.37
C ILE A 6 2.77 12.92 6.89
N GLU A 7 3.86 12.40 6.32
CA GLU A 7 4.14 12.60 4.92
C GLU A 7 3.01 12.04 4.05
N LYS A 8 2.56 12.83 3.06
CA LYS A 8 1.49 12.42 2.12
C LYS A 8 1.76 11.07 1.45
N GLU A 9 3.03 10.71 1.32
CA GLU A 9 3.45 9.41 0.81
C GLU A 9 3.07 8.25 1.75
N ILE A 10 3.41 8.35 3.05
CA ILE A 10 3.06 7.34 4.04
C ILE A 10 1.55 7.17 4.12
N MET A 11 0.79 8.27 4.12
CA MET A 11 -0.67 8.20 4.12
C MET A 11 -1.24 7.49 2.88
N ARG A 12 -0.65 7.69 1.68
CA ARG A 12 -1.05 6.93 0.48
C ARG A 12 -0.69 5.45 0.59
N GLN A 13 0.50 5.13 1.09
CA GLN A 13 0.93 3.74 1.28
C GLN A 13 -0.01 3.01 2.25
N VAL A 14 -0.40 3.65 3.36
CA VAL A 14 -1.40 3.10 4.29
C VAL A 14 -2.72 2.81 3.57
N LYS A 15 -3.25 3.76 2.80
CA LYS A 15 -4.49 3.56 2.04
C LYS A 15 -4.37 2.45 1.00
N LEU A 16 -3.22 2.36 0.33
CA LEU A 16 -2.96 1.31 -0.64
C LEU A 16 -2.91 -0.07 0.03
N THR A 17 -2.25 -0.18 1.19
CA THR A 17 -2.22 -1.39 2.01
C THR A 17 -3.62 -1.80 2.46
N GLU A 18 -4.45 -0.87 2.93
CA GLU A 18 -5.85 -1.14 3.30
C GLU A 18 -6.64 -1.72 2.13
N TYR A 19 -6.54 -1.10 0.95
CA TYR A 19 -7.24 -1.57 -0.24
C TYR A 19 -6.76 -2.95 -0.70
N LEU A 20 -5.46 -3.21 -0.66
CA LEU A 20 -4.89 -4.51 -1.03
C LEU A 20 -5.31 -5.60 -0.03
N TYR A 21 -5.34 -5.29 1.26
CA TYR A 21 -5.76 -6.23 2.30
C TYR A 21 -7.23 -6.64 2.12
N GLU A 22 -8.11 -5.67 1.83
CA GLU A 22 -9.56 -5.92 1.71
C GLU A 22 -9.96 -6.52 0.36
N CYS A 23 -9.45 -5.99 -0.75
CA CYS A 23 -9.89 -6.37 -2.09
C CYS A 23 -9.01 -7.44 -2.74
N LYS A 24 -7.80 -7.68 -2.22
CA LYS A 24 -6.74 -8.58 -2.75
C LYS A 24 -6.17 -8.16 -4.09
N LYS A 25 -7.03 -7.81 -5.06
CA LYS A 25 -6.69 -7.37 -6.42
C LYS A 25 -7.28 -5.99 -6.69
N LEU A 26 -6.45 -5.08 -7.17
CA LEU A 26 -6.82 -3.70 -7.47
C LEU A 26 -6.55 -3.36 -8.93
N VAL A 27 -7.41 -2.53 -9.52
CA VAL A 27 -7.17 -1.88 -10.81
C VAL A 27 -6.38 -0.59 -10.56
N ILE A 28 -5.19 -0.47 -11.16
CA ILE A 28 -4.25 0.62 -10.87
C ILE A 28 -4.85 2.00 -11.22
N SER A 29 -5.58 2.11 -12.34
CA SER A 29 -6.23 3.36 -12.75
C SER A 29 -7.31 3.83 -11.77
N ASP A 30 -8.06 2.89 -11.18
CA ASP A 30 -9.14 3.22 -10.25
C ASP A 30 -8.58 3.70 -8.92
N VAL A 31 -7.52 3.04 -8.44
CA VAL A 31 -6.78 3.49 -7.25
C VAL A 31 -6.16 4.87 -7.48
N ALA A 32 -5.54 5.09 -8.64
CA ALA A 32 -4.94 6.38 -9.00
C ALA A 32 -5.98 7.51 -9.00
N LYS A 33 -7.15 7.27 -9.59
CA LYS A 33 -8.28 8.20 -9.58
C LYS A 33 -8.80 8.44 -8.16
N ARG A 34 -8.89 7.39 -7.32
CA ARG A 34 -9.41 7.49 -5.96
C ARG A 34 -8.48 8.23 -5.01
N LEU A 35 -7.17 8.07 -5.19
CA LEU A 35 -6.14 8.72 -4.40
C LEU A 35 -5.65 10.05 -5.00
N ASP A 36 -6.26 10.50 -6.11
CA ASP A 36 -5.91 11.72 -6.84
C ASP A 36 -4.41 11.84 -7.16
N VAL A 37 -3.86 10.77 -7.74
CA VAL A 37 -2.45 10.71 -8.16
C VAL A 37 -2.30 10.06 -9.52
N SER A 38 -1.09 10.18 -10.09
CA SER A 38 -0.78 9.53 -11.36
C SER A 38 -0.73 8.01 -11.23
N PHE A 39 -1.02 7.33 -12.33
CA PHE A 39 -0.83 5.88 -12.47
C PHE A 39 0.59 5.43 -12.08
N ASN A 40 1.62 6.19 -12.47
CA ASN A 40 3.02 5.88 -12.14
C ASN A 40 3.33 6.08 -10.65
N THR A 41 2.64 7.00 -9.99
CA THR A 41 2.76 7.20 -8.54
C THR A 41 2.26 5.96 -7.81
N ILE A 42 1.11 5.41 -8.21
CA ILE A 42 0.58 4.19 -7.60
C ILE A 42 1.51 2.99 -7.79
N LYS A 43 2.13 2.84 -8.98
CA LYS A 43 3.12 1.78 -9.20
C LYS A 43 4.34 1.93 -8.28
N ARG A 44 4.87 3.15 -8.15
CA ARG A 44 6.00 3.42 -7.25
C ARG A 44 5.64 3.17 -5.78
N ASP A 45 4.44 3.57 -5.36
CA ASP A 45 3.95 3.31 -4.01
C ASP A 45 3.79 1.81 -3.76
N PHE A 46 3.34 1.05 -4.76
CA PHE A 46 3.26 -0.41 -4.70
C PHE A 46 4.63 -1.07 -4.57
N ASP A 47 5.59 -0.68 -5.41
CA ASP A 47 6.96 -1.23 -5.34
C ASP A 47 7.60 -0.96 -3.97
N ARG A 48 7.38 0.24 -3.41
CA ARG A 48 7.83 0.59 -2.06
C ARG A 48 7.13 -0.24 -0.98
N LEU A 49 5.82 -0.39 -1.08
CA LEU A 49 5.02 -1.17 -0.13
C LEU A 49 5.49 -2.62 -0.10
N VAL A 50 5.69 -3.25 -1.26
CA VAL A 50 6.19 -4.62 -1.36
C VAL A 50 7.55 -4.77 -0.69
N PHE A 51 8.45 -3.81 -0.91
CA PHE A 51 9.76 -3.80 -0.24
C PHE A 51 9.65 -3.60 1.29
N GLN A 52 8.80 -2.67 1.74
CA GLN A 52 8.61 -2.36 3.16
C GLN A 52 7.91 -3.49 3.94
N LEU A 53 7.10 -4.30 3.26
CA LEU A 53 6.29 -5.37 3.84
C LEU A 53 6.74 -6.75 3.38
N GLU A 54 7.98 -6.91 2.91
CA GLU A 54 8.49 -8.18 2.37
C GLU A 54 8.25 -9.35 3.34
N ASP A 55 8.57 -9.17 4.63
CA ASP A 55 8.38 -10.17 5.69
C ASP A 55 6.90 -10.50 6.02
N TYR A 56 5.96 -9.72 5.47
CA TYR A 56 4.52 -9.84 5.70
C TYR A 56 3.78 -10.39 4.48
N ILE A 57 4.47 -10.60 3.35
CA ILE A 57 3.91 -10.97 2.06
C ILE A 57 4.29 -12.41 1.72
N VAL A 58 3.29 -13.25 1.43
CA VAL A 58 3.49 -14.60 0.89
C VAL A 58 3.86 -14.52 -0.60
N SER A 59 3.15 -13.67 -1.34
CA SER A 59 3.43 -13.40 -2.75
C SER A 59 2.76 -12.10 -3.21
N TYR A 60 3.22 -11.55 -4.33
CA TYR A 60 2.59 -10.42 -4.99
C TYR A 60 2.67 -10.56 -6.51
N GLU A 61 1.77 -9.88 -7.22
CA GLU A 61 1.76 -9.82 -8.67
C GLU A 61 1.44 -8.39 -9.12
N ILE A 62 2.14 -7.92 -10.15
CA ILE A 62 1.81 -6.67 -10.82
C ILE A 62 1.77 -6.87 -12.34
N THR A 63 0.75 -6.31 -12.95
CA THR A 63 0.57 -6.31 -14.41
C THR A 63 0.53 -4.86 -14.92
N LYS A 64 0.22 -4.69 -16.20
CA LYS A 64 0.01 -3.35 -16.78
C LYS A 64 -1.20 -2.64 -16.19
N THR A 65 -2.19 -3.33 -15.64
CA THR A 65 -3.47 -2.72 -15.24
C THR A 65 -3.91 -3.09 -13.83
N HIS A 66 -3.35 -4.15 -13.25
CA HIS A 66 -3.72 -4.64 -11.93
C HIS A 66 -2.52 -4.87 -11.03
N MET A 67 -2.77 -4.84 -9.74
CA MET A 67 -1.85 -5.26 -8.69
C MET A 67 -2.57 -6.14 -7.67
N THR A 68 -1.85 -7.13 -7.15
CA THR A 68 -2.36 -8.11 -6.20
C THR A 68 -1.30 -8.38 -5.14
N VAL A 69 -1.70 -8.51 -3.88
CA VAL A 69 -0.82 -8.94 -2.78
C VAL A 69 -1.53 -10.00 -1.96
N TRP A 70 -0.82 -11.06 -1.62
CA TRP A 70 -1.23 -12.07 -0.66
C TRP A 70 -0.40 -11.88 0.60
N PHE A 71 -0.99 -11.22 1.59
CA PHE A 71 -0.39 -11.09 2.91
C PHE A 71 -0.47 -12.42 3.68
N ASP A 72 0.50 -12.67 4.55
CA ASP A 72 0.44 -13.80 5.47
C ASP A 72 -0.74 -13.62 6.43
N THR A 73 -1.54 -14.68 6.59
CA THR A 73 -2.76 -14.67 7.39
C THR A 73 -2.50 -14.57 8.89
N ILE A 74 -1.25 -14.75 9.34
CA ILE A 74 -0.86 -14.52 10.73
C ILE A 74 -0.87 -13.02 11.09
N TYR A 75 -0.77 -12.13 10.09
CA TYR A 75 -0.72 -10.69 10.31
C TYR A 75 -2.09 -10.04 10.09
N THR A 76 -2.45 -9.15 11.01
CA THR A 76 -3.66 -8.35 10.89
C THR A 76 -3.42 -7.12 10.02
N ARG A 77 -4.50 -6.50 9.53
CA ARG A 77 -4.42 -5.19 8.86
C ARG A 77 -3.69 -4.14 9.71
N TYR A 78 -3.86 -4.20 11.04
CA TYR A 78 -3.22 -3.26 11.96
C TYR A 78 -1.70 -3.43 11.97
N ASP A 79 -1.20 -4.67 11.95
CA ASP A 79 0.24 -4.95 11.94
C ASP A 79 0.91 -4.36 10.69
N LEU A 80 0.29 -4.55 9.53
CA LEU A 80 0.76 -3.98 8.26
C LEU A 80 0.80 -2.46 8.29
N ILE A 81 -0.28 -1.81 8.75
CA ILE A 81 -0.36 -0.35 8.83
C ILE A 81 0.68 0.20 9.81
N LYS A 82 0.86 -0.43 10.96
CA LYS A 82 1.87 -0.05 11.95
C LYS A 82 3.27 -0.13 11.36
N GLN A 83 3.56 -1.17 10.57
CA GLN A 83 4.85 -1.30 9.89
C GLN A 83 5.05 -0.16 8.88
N ILE A 84 4.06 0.16 8.05
CA ILE A 84 4.16 1.30 7.11
C ILE A 84 4.45 2.61 7.87
N TYR A 85 3.76 2.87 8.98
CA TYR A 85 4.01 4.06 9.78
C TYR A 85 5.42 4.13 10.38
N SER A 86 6.07 2.99 10.66
CA SER A 86 7.46 2.98 11.16
C SER A 86 8.50 3.53 10.16
N TYR A 87 8.14 3.66 8.88
CA TYR A 87 8.97 4.31 7.86
C TYR A 87 8.76 5.82 7.75
N SER A 88 7.81 6.40 8.49
CA SER A 88 7.69 7.85 8.63
C SER A 88 8.88 8.39 9.40
N LYS A 89 9.34 9.60 9.06
CA LYS A 89 10.48 10.25 9.74
C LYS A 89 10.08 11.04 10.99
N PHE A 90 8.82 10.92 11.42
CA PHE A 90 8.23 11.67 12.53
C PHE A 90 7.87 10.77 13.71
#